data_AF-A0A2J5HUA9-F1
#
_entry.id   AF-A0A2J5HUA9-F1
#
_cell.length_a   1.000
_cell.length_b   1.000
_cell.length_c   1.000
_cell.angle_alpha   90.00
_cell.angle_beta   90.00
_cell.angle_gamma   90.00
#
_symmetry.space_group_name_H-M   'P 1'
#
loop_
_entity.id
_entity.type
_entity.pdbx_description
1 polymer ?
#
loop_
_entity_poly.entity_id
_entity_poly.type
_entity_poly.pdbx_seq_one_letter_code
_entity_poly.pdbx_strand_id
1 'polypeptide(L)'
;MAAETSSTSPIPVEQLTSIATEACETALKTVEGYEHAKVGDWNSQIINTILKALITATTPSAGGAPPFRFTVNSTIVQQGLIDKSAAADGNPSNTGKRGMHSASGAYWDVNRDGMWTFKYPGAEERGLDVVISVTWFALG
;
A
#
# COMPACT_ATOMS: atom_id res chain seq x y z
N MET A 1 -18.79 0.80 -9.16
CA MET A 1 -17.98 2.01 -8.91
C MET A 1 -18.88 2.99 -8.17
N ALA A 2 -18.57 3.35 -6.93
CA ALA A 2 -19.28 4.45 -6.27
C ALA A 2 -18.92 5.76 -6.98
N ALA A 3 -19.85 6.72 -7.03
CA ALA A 3 -19.56 8.03 -7.62
C ALA A 3 -18.61 8.79 -6.69
N GLU A 4 -17.34 8.93 -7.10
CA GLU A 4 -16.33 9.67 -6.34
C GLU A 4 -16.50 11.18 -6.56
N THR A 5 -17.40 11.79 -5.80
CA THR A 5 -17.38 13.25 -5.60
C THR A 5 -16.26 13.57 -4.60
N SER A 6 -15.02 13.69 -5.09
CA SER A 6 -13.82 14.12 -4.33
C SER A 6 -13.93 13.92 -2.81
N SER A 7 -13.92 12.67 -2.35
CA SER A 7 -13.91 12.36 -0.92
C SER A 7 -12.65 12.97 -0.30
N THR A 8 -12.81 13.81 0.72
CA THR A 8 -11.65 14.46 1.35
C THR A 8 -10.93 13.42 2.20
N SER A 9 -9.74 13.00 1.75
CA SER A 9 -8.87 12.12 2.54
C SER A 9 -8.60 12.73 3.93
N PRO A 10 -8.58 11.93 5.01
CA PRO A 10 -8.43 12.43 6.38
C PRO A 10 -7.07 13.08 6.64
N ILE A 11 -6.08 12.79 5.80
CA ILE A 11 -4.79 13.49 5.72
C ILE A 11 -4.44 13.78 4.24
N PRO A 12 -3.55 14.73 3.94
CA PRO A 12 -3.10 14.98 2.58
C PRO A 12 -2.56 13.72 1.88
N VAL A 13 -2.85 13.56 0.59
CA VAL A 13 -2.40 12.39 -0.20
C VAL A 13 -0.87 12.28 -0.25
N GLU A 14 -0.16 13.42 -0.24
CA GLU A 14 1.31 13.45 -0.14
C GLU A 14 1.79 12.81 1.17
N GLN A 15 1.09 13.07 2.27
CA GLN A 15 1.40 12.47 3.57
C GLN A 15 1.09 10.96 3.59
N LEU A 16 -0.03 10.52 3.00
CA LEU A 16 -0.32 9.08 2.78
C LEU A 16 0.80 8.40 1.99
N THR A 17 1.27 9.06 0.94
CA THR A 17 2.35 8.57 0.08
C THR A 17 3.66 8.43 0.86
N SER A 18 4.03 9.43 1.66
CA SER A 18 5.23 9.39 2.52
C SER A 18 5.14 8.23 3.53
N ILE A 19 4.03 8.13 4.26
CA ILE A 19 3.80 7.07 5.24
C ILE A 19 3.91 5.68 4.60
N ALA A 20 3.29 5.47 3.44
CA ALA A 20 3.33 4.20 2.74
C ALA A 20 4.74 3.87 2.21
N THR A 21 5.47 4.88 1.72
CA THR A 21 6.84 4.75 1.23
C THR A 21 7.78 4.36 2.38
N GLU A 22 7.76 5.10 3.48
CA GLU A 22 8.59 4.82 4.67
C GLU A 22 8.28 3.45 5.28
N ALA A 23 7.01 3.03 5.30
CA ALA A 23 6.62 1.71 5.78
C ALA A 23 7.20 0.58 4.89
N CYS A 24 7.14 0.75 3.57
CA CYS A 24 7.72 -0.21 2.62
C CYS A 24 9.24 -0.25 2.71
N GLU A 25 9.90 0.92 2.72
CA GLU A 25 11.36 1.02 2.85
C GLU A 25 11.85 0.36 4.13
N THR A 26 11.16 0.60 5.25
CA THR A 26 11.52 0.01 6.55
C THR A 26 11.35 -1.51 6.54
N ALA A 27 10.23 -2.01 6.02
CA ALA A 27 9.96 -3.45 5.99
C ALA A 27 10.87 -4.21 5.02
N LEU A 28 11.28 -3.58 3.92
CA LEU A 28 12.06 -4.21 2.86
C LEU A 28 13.53 -3.79 2.86
N LYS A 29 14.02 -3.07 3.86
CA LYS A 29 15.36 -2.45 3.86
C LYS A 29 16.50 -3.41 3.48
N THR A 30 16.45 -4.65 3.97
CA THR A 30 17.49 -5.67 3.77
C THR A 30 17.07 -6.76 2.77
N VAL A 31 15.95 -6.56 2.07
CA VAL A 31 15.39 -7.56 1.16
C VAL A 31 16.01 -7.40 -0.21
N GLU A 32 16.66 -8.44 -0.72
CA GLU A 32 17.28 -8.48 -2.04
C GLU A 32 16.38 -9.15 -3.10
N GLY A 33 15.35 -9.89 -2.67
CA GLY A 33 14.44 -10.59 -3.56
C GLY A 33 13.20 -11.14 -2.85
N TYR A 34 12.33 -11.80 -3.61
CA TYR A 34 11.13 -12.43 -3.06
C TYR A 34 11.46 -13.67 -2.22
N GLU A 35 11.05 -13.65 -0.96
CA GLU A 35 11.12 -14.79 -0.05
C GLU A 35 9.72 -15.13 0.46
N HIS A 36 9.11 -16.18 -0.09
CA HIS A 36 7.72 -16.54 0.22
C HIS A 36 7.44 -16.66 1.73
N ALA A 37 8.37 -17.25 2.48
CA ALA A 37 8.24 -17.44 3.92
C ALA A 37 8.24 -16.13 4.73
N LYS A 38 8.78 -15.04 4.18
CA LYS A 38 8.88 -13.72 4.84
C LYS A 38 7.77 -12.75 4.45
N VAL A 39 7.04 -13.03 3.37
CA VAL A 39 5.97 -12.15 2.88
C VAL A 39 4.90 -11.86 3.95
N GLY A 40 4.57 -12.84 4.79
CA GLY A 40 3.65 -12.65 5.91
C GLY A 40 4.15 -11.62 6.92
N ASP A 41 5.43 -11.68 7.28
CA ASP A 41 6.08 -10.76 8.20
C ASP A 41 6.16 -9.35 7.58
N TRP A 42 6.58 -9.25 6.32
CA TRP A 42 6.69 -7.97 5.61
C TRP A 42 5.35 -7.25 5.49
N ASN A 43 4.29 -7.94 5.05
CA ASN A 43 2.95 -7.37 4.99
C ASN A 43 2.48 -6.91 6.38
N SER A 44 2.69 -7.74 7.40
CA SER A 44 2.31 -7.40 8.77
C SER A 44 3.04 -6.15 9.26
N GLN A 45 4.33 -6.01 8.98
CA GLN A 45 5.11 -4.83 9.35
C GLN A 45 4.60 -3.57 8.62
N ILE A 46 4.36 -3.65 7.31
CA ILE A 46 3.84 -2.54 6.50
C ILE A 46 2.48 -2.09 7.03
N ILE A 47 1.53 -3.03 7.17
CA ILE A 47 0.16 -2.75 7.65
C ILE A 47 0.18 -2.09 9.02
N ASN A 48 0.93 -2.66 9.97
CA ASN A 48 0.99 -2.12 11.33
C ASN A 48 1.64 -0.73 11.38
N THR A 49 2.65 -0.48 10.53
CA THR A 49 3.33 0.82 10.49
C THR A 49 2.40 1.91 9.95
N ILE A 50 1.71 1.62 8.84
CA ILE A 50 0.75 2.55 8.23
C ILE A 50 -0.42 2.81 9.19
N LEU A 51 -1.01 1.78 9.78
CA LEU A 51 -2.13 1.94 10.72
C LEU A 51 -1.76 2.83 11.91
N LYS A 52 -0.58 2.62 12.51
CA LYS A 52 -0.11 3.45 13.62
C LYS A 52 0.05 4.92 13.19
N ALA A 53 0.69 5.16 12.04
CA ALA A 53 0.89 6.51 11.52
C ALA A 53 -0.44 7.24 11.23
N LEU A 54 -1.41 6.55 10.62
CA LEU A 54 -2.74 7.11 10.35
C LEU A 54 -3.49 7.48 11.63
N ILE A 55 -3.47 6.59 12.63
CA ILE A 55 -4.09 6.85 13.92
C ILE A 55 -3.43 8.06 14.59
N THR A 56 -2.10 8.12 14.63
CA THR A 56 -1.37 9.24 15.21
C THR A 56 -1.66 10.56 14.49
N ALA A 57 -1.71 10.56 13.16
CA ALA A 57 -1.94 11.76 12.36
C ALA A 57 -3.37 12.31 12.48
N THR A 58 -4.35 11.47 12.81
CA THR A 58 -5.78 11.84 12.81
C THR A 58 -6.38 11.92 14.21
N THR A 59 -5.67 11.50 15.25
CA THR A 59 -6.15 11.61 16.64
C THR A 59 -6.16 13.09 17.09
N PRO A 60 -7.31 13.65 17.49
CA PRO A 60 -7.40 15.04 17.94
C PRO A 60 -6.59 15.31 19.21
N SER A 61 -5.87 16.43 19.26
CA SER A 61 -5.02 16.82 20.40
C SER A 61 -5.81 17.15 21.67
N ALA A 62 -7.09 17.50 21.54
CA ALA A 62 -7.95 17.95 22.63
C ALA A 62 -8.56 16.80 23.47
N GLY A 63 -8.23 15.54 23.17
CA GLY A 63 -8.89 14.38 23.76
C GLY A 63 -10.28 14.16 23.16
N GLY A 64 -10.50 12.99 22.57
CA GLY A 64 -11.75 12.65 21.90
C GLY A 64 -11.71 11.23 21.33
N ALA A 65 -12.87 10.74 20.90
CA ALA A 65 -12.93 9.46 20.19
C ALA A 65 -12.20 9.56 18.84
N PRO A 66 -11.53 8.48 18.37
CA PRO A 66 -10.92 8.47 17.04
C PRO A 66 -11.95 8.81 15.96
N PRO A 67 -11.69 9.80 15.08
CA PRO A 67 -12.69 10.27 14.11
C PRO A 67 -12.92 9.31 12.94
N PHE A 68 -12.01 8.35 12.72
CA PHE A 68 -12.06 7.41 11.60
C PHE A 68 -11.78 5.97 12.04
N ARG A 69 -12.36 5.01 11.31
CA ARG A 69 -11.86 3.63 11.22
C ARG A 69 -11.04 3.49 9.95
N PHE A 70 -9.96 2.71 10.01
CA PHE A 70 -9.09 2.45 8.87
C PHE A 70 -9.03 0.96 8.55
N THR A 71 -8.95 0.64 7.26
CA THR A 71 -8.46 -0.65 6.77
C THR A 71 -7.21 -0.40 5.92
N VAL A 72 -6.21 -1.26 6.08
CA VAL A 72 -4.99 -1.24 5.27
C VAL A 72 -4.79 -2.62 4.69
N ASN A 73 -4.84 -2.72 3.37
CA ASN A 73 -4.46 -3.91 2.62
C ASN A 73 -3.06 -3.71 2.05
N SER A 74 -2.18 -4.69 2.23
CA SER A 74 -0.87 -4.74 1.59
C SER A 74 -0.76 -6.05 0.82
N THR A 75 -0.37 -5.95 -0.44
CA THR A 75 -0.21 -7.07 -1.36
C THR A 75 1.20 -7.03 -1.93
N ILE A 76 1.99 -8.07 -1.65
CA ILE A 76 3.33 -8.28 -2.23
C ILE A 76 3.22 -9.34 -3.32
N VAL A 77 3.62 -8.97 -4.53
CA VAL A 77 3.57 -9.84 -5.72
C VAL A 77 4.99 -10.11 -6.17
N GLN A 78 5.34 -11.39 -6.27
CA GLN A 78 6.54 -11.82 -6.98
C GLN A 78 6.34 -11.51 -8.47
N GLN A 79 7.15 -10.59 -9.01
CA GLN A 79 7.33 -10.50 -10.44
C GLN A 79 8.15 -11.73 -10.85
N GLY A 80 7.75 -12.40 -11.94
CA GLY A 80 8.23 -13.75 -12.31
C GLY A 80 9.75 -13.87 -12.18
N LEU A 81 10.24 -15.08 -11.86
CA LEU A 81 11.66 -15.39 -11.64
C LEU A 81 12.53 -14.47 -12.50
N ILE A 82 13.18 -13.48 -11.88
CA ILE A 82 14.30 -12.79 -12.52
C ILE A 82 15.43 -13.80 -12.49
N ASP A 83 15.29 -14.85 -13.29
CA ASP A 83 16.45 -15.55 -13.74
C ASP A 83 17.17 -14.54 -14.63
N LYS A 84 18.18 -13.88 -14.06
CA LYS A 84 19.01 -12.90 -14.79
C LYS A 84 19.63 -13.56 -16.05
N SER A 85 19.67 -14.89 -16.12
CA SER A 85 20.07 -15.66 -17.30
C SER A 85 18.95 -15.92 -18.33
N ALA A 86 17.68 -15.77 -17.95
CA ALA A 86 16.51 -15.95 -18.82
C ALA A 86 16.01 -14.65 -19.47
N ALA A 87 16.60 -13.50 -19.12
CA ALA A 87 16.39 -12.26 -19.86
C ALA A 87 16.98 -12.45 -21.27
N ALA A 88 16.11 -12.65 -22.27
CA ALA A 88 16.53 -12.60 -23.67
C ALA A 88 17.33 -11.31 -23.90
N ASP A 89 18.57 -11.46 -24.36
CA ASP A 89 19.54 -10.40 -24.64
C ASP A 89 20.04 -9.58 -23.42
N GLY A 90 19.89 -10.09 -22.19
CA GLY A 90 20.37 -9.43 -20.98
C GLY A 90 19.60 -8.14 -20.62
N ASN A 91 18.46 -7.89 -21.27
CA ASN A 91 17.61 -6.75 -20.96
C ASN A 91 16.58 -7.11 -19.87
N PRO A 92 16.68 -6.56 -18.65
CA PRO A 92 15.77 -6.88 -17.55
C PRO A 92 14.30 -6.52 -17.84
N SER A 93 14.02 -5.63 -18.81
CA SER A 93 12.64 -5.32 -19.22
C SER A 93 11.95 -6.46 -19.99
N ASN A 94 12.70 -7.47 -20.45
CA ASN A 94 12.14 -8.66 -21.12
C ASN A 94 11.66 -9.73 -20.15
N THR A 95 11.91 -9.57 -18.84
CA THR A 95 11.35 -10.44 -17.80
C THR A 95 9.86 -10.11 -17.68
N GLY A 96 8.98 -11.02 -18.12
CA GLY A 96 7.55 -10.78 -18.17
C GLY A 96 6.96 -10.43 -16.79
N LYS A 97 6.41 -9.22 -16.65
CA LYS A 97 5.62 -8.83 -15.48
C LYS A 97 4.25 -9.52 -15.51
N ARG A 98 3.79 -10.02 -14.36
CA ARG A 98 2.44 -10.59 -14.27
C ARG A 98 1.43 -9.45 -14.28
N GLY A 99 0.47 -9.49 -15.22
CA GLY A 99 -0.66 -8.56 -15.21
C GLY A 99 -1.54 -8.79 -13.99
N MET A 100 -1.82 -7.73 -13.22
CA MET A 100 -2.75 -7.77 -12.09
C MET A 100 -3.66 -6.54 -12.17
N HIS A 101 -4.97 -6.78 -12.15
CA HIS A 101 -5.98 -5.74 -12.01
C HIS A 101 -6.71 -5.93 -10.68
N SER A 102 -6.82 -4.86 -9.90
CA SER A 102 -7.56 -4.83 -8.64
C SER A 102 -8.51 -3.65 -8.65
N ALA A 103 -9.75 -3.89 -8.22
CA ALA A 103 -10.79 -2.87 -8.11
C ALA A 103 -11.62 -3.16 -6.86
N SER A 104 -12.00 -2.10 -6.15
CA SER A 104 -12.86 -2.18 -4.97
C SER A 104 -14.13 -1.36 -5.19
N GLY A 105 -15.25 -1.85 -4.68
CA GLY A 105 -16.51 -1.11 -4.62
C GLY A 105 -17.02 -1.09 -3.19
N ALA A 106 -17.77 -0.05 -2.83
CA ALA A 106 -18.32 0.09 -1.49
C ALA A 106 -19.69 0.77 -1.50
N TYR A 107 -20.44 0.55 -0.43
CA TYR A 107 -21.64 1.29 -0.06
C TYR A 107 -21.33 2.06 1.22
N TRP A 108 -21.07 3.36 1.09
CA TRP A 108 -20.55 4.22 2.15
C TRP A 108 -21.00 5.68 1.98
N ASP A 109 -20.60 6.57 2.89
CA ASP A 109 -20.82 8.01 2.73
C ASP A 109 -19.78 8.61 1.77
N VAL A 110 -20.20 8.96 0.56
CA VAL A 110 -19.32 9.48 -0.51
C VAL A 110 -18.61 10.80 -0.17
N ASN A 111 -19.07 11.53 0.86
CA ASN A 111 -18.48 12.81 1.24
C ASN A 111 -17.37 12.66 2.29
N ARG A 112 -17.39 11.57 3.07
CA ARG A 112 -16.55 11.41 4.25
C ARG A 112 -15.70 10.14 4.24
N ASP A 113 -16.18 9.11 3.56
CA ASP A 113 -15.51 7.83 3.40
C ASP A 113 -14.77 7.79 2.07
N GLY A 114 -13.73 6.97 1.98
CA GLY A 114 -12.95 6.87 0.76
C GLY A 114 -11.84 5.85 0.83
N MET A 115 -11.18 5.71 -0.30
CA MET A 115 -10.08 4.77 -0.48
C MET A 115 -8.96 5.44 -1.29
N TRP A 116 -7.73 5.06 -0.97
CA TRP A 116 -6.54 5.45 -1.69
C TRP A 116 -5.70 4.21 -1.96
N THR A 117 -5.11 4.11 -3.16
CA THR A 117 -4.25 2.99 -3.56
C THR A 117 -2.91 3.50 -4.05
N PHE A 118 -1.85 2.79 -3.69
CA PHE A 118 -0.46 3.15 -3.98
C PHE A 118 0.34 1.92 -4.37
N LYS A 119 1.15 2.07 -5.43
CA LYS A 119 2.15 1.07 -5.81
C LYS A 119 3.52 1.60 -5.42
N TYR A 120 4.22 0.90 -4.54
CA TYR A 120 5.56 1.30 -4.08
C TYR A 120 6.59 1.03 -5.18
N PRO A 121 7.34 2.06 -5.64
CA PRO A 121 8.28 1.91 -6.75
C PRO A 121 9.59 1.21 -6.35
N GLY A 122 10.02 1.32 -5.08
CA GLY A 122 11.35 0.89 -4.65
C GLY A 122 11.56 -0.63 -4.49
N ALA A 123 10.58 -1.44 -4.89
CA ALA A 123 10.65 -2.90 -4.83
C ALA A 123 10.87 -3.55 -6.21
N GLU A 124 10.69 -2.80 -7.30
CA GLU A 124 10.69 -3.35 -8.67
C GLU A 124 12.03 -4.01 -9.03
N GLU A 125 13.15 -3.35 -8.69
CA GLU A 125 14.51 -3.86 -8.95
C GLU A 125 14.82 -5.19 -8.22
N ARG A 126 14.03 -5.54 -7.21
CA ARG A 126 14.15 -6.76 -6.41
C ARG A 126 13.18 -7.86 -6.88
N GLY A 127 12.51 -7.65 -8.01
CA GLY A 127 11.50 -8.57 -8.54
C GLY A 127 10.21 -8.60 -7.71
N LEU A 128 9.89 -7.50 -7.05
CA LEU A 128 8.75 -7.35 -6.16
C LEU A 128 7.86 -6.20 -6.62
N ASP A 129 6.56 -6.43 -6.65
CA ASP A 129 5.58 -5.34 -6.63
C ASP A 129 4.94 -5.30 -5.24
N VAL A 130 4.80 -4.10 -4.67
CA VAL A 130 4.05 -3.90 -3.42
C VAL A 130 2.93 -2.91 -3.70
N VAL A 131 1.69 -3.35 -3.50
CA VAL A 131 0.49 -2.54 -3.66
C VAL A 131 -0.17 -2.38 -2.29
N ILE A 132 -0.46 -1.14 -1.93
CA ILE A 132 -1.12 -0.76 -0.68
C ILE A 132 -2.47 -0.14 -1.02
N SER A 133 -3.52 -0.53 -0.32
CA SER A 133 -4.81 0.14 -0.33
C SER A 133 -5.20 0.53 1.08
N VAL A 134 -5.51 1.82 1.28
CA VAL A 134 -6.00 2.38 2.54
C VAL A 134 -7.44 2.79 2.33
N THR A 135 -8.35 2.31 3.18
CA THR A 135 -9.74 2.78 3.21
C THR A 135 -10.02 3.42 4.56
N TRP A 136 -10.78 4.50 4.57
CA TRP A 136 -11.21 5.19 5.79
C TRP A 136 -12.74 5.33 5.84
N PHE A 137 -13.25 5.29 7.06
CA PHE A 137 -14.68 5.46 7.37
C PHE A 137 -14.83 6.45 8.51
N ALA A 138 -15.55 7.56 8.30
CA ALA A 138 -15.82 8.54 9.34
C ALA A 138 -16.81 8.00 10.38
N LEU A 139 -16.62 8.33 11.66
CA LEU A 139 -17.43 7.81 12.77
C LEU A 139 -18.47 8.78 13.34
N GLY A 140 -18.56 10.00 12.80
CA GLY A 140 -19.50 11.05 13.24
C GLY A 140 -19.95 11.87 12.06
#